data_AF-X1NY86-F1
#
_entry.id   AF-X1NY86-F1
#
_cell.length_a   1.000
_cell.length_b   1.000
_cell.length_c   1.000
_cell.angle_alpha   90.00
_cell.angle_beta   90.00
_cell.angle_gamma   90.00
#
_symmetry.space_group_name_H-M   'P 1'
#
loop_
_entity.id
_entity.type
_entity.pdbx_description
1 polymer ?
#
loop_
_entity_poly.entity_id
_entity_poly.type
_entity_poly.pdbx_seq_one_letter_code
_entity_poly.pdbx_strand_id
1 'polypeptide(L)' 'FGCQGCELKIDKKNGEVIIDKFISSFDVGKVISPQMIRGQIEGGADLIYAEKVWSI' A
#
# COMPACT_ATOMS: atom_id res chain seq x y z
N PHE A 1 13.90 7.79 -0.47
CA PHE A 1 13.03 7.78 -1.66
C PHE A 1 12.16 6.53 -1.65
N GLY A 2 11.04 6.46 -2.37
CA GLY A 2 10.22 5.25 -2.35
C GLY A 2 9.41 5.07 -3.63
N CYS A 3 9.09 3.82 -3.93
CA CYS A 3 8.26 3.42 -5.07
C CYS A 3 7.11 2.56 -4.55
N GLN A 4 5.92 2.78 -5.09
CA GLN A 4 4.71 2.03 -4.74
C GLN A 4 4.08 1.50 -6.02
N GLY A 5 3.69 0.24 -6.00
CA GLY A 5 3.03 -0.46 -7.10
C GLY A 5 1.76 -1.14 -6.62
N CYS A 6 0.72 -1.10 -7.42
CA CYS A 6 -0.58 -1.69 -7.12
C CYS A 6 -1.03 -2.54 -8.30
N GLU A 7 -1.30 -3.81 -8.06
CA GLU A 7 -1.98 -4.70 -8.97
C GLU A 7 -3.46 -4.74 -8.56
N LEU A 8 -4.35 -4.36 -9.48
CA LEU A 8 -5.78 -4.32 -9.25
C LEU A 8 -6.56 -4.89 -10.42
N LYS A 9 -7.76 -5.37 -10.13
CA LYS A 9 -8.76 -5.84 -11.09
C LYS A 9 -9.99 -4.97 -10.98
N ILE A 10 -10.66 -4.78 -12.11
CA ILE A 10 -11.93 -4.07 -12.18
C ILE A 10 -12.96 -5.03 -12.77
N ASP A 11 -14.03 -5.31 -12.02
CA ASP A 11 -15.19 -5.98 -12.58
C ASP A 11 -15.98 -4.99 -13.44
N LYS A 12 -16.05 -5.29 -14.74
CA LYS A 12 -16.69 -4.43 -15.74
C LYS A 12 -18.22 -4.41 -15.65
N LYS A 13 -18.84 -5.33 -14.89
CA LYS A 13 -20.29 -5.40 -14.76
C LYS A 13 -20.85 -4.47 -13.70
N ASN A 14 -20.18 -4.41 -12.54
CA ASN A 14 -20.61 -3.61 -11.39
C ASN A 14 -19.66 -2.44 -11.07
N GLY A 15 -18.49 -2.37 -11.72
CA GLY A 15 -17.49 -1.34 -11.47
C GLY A 15 -16.63 -1.61 -10.24
N GLU A 16 -16.74 -2.78 -9.62
CA GLU A 16 -16.03 -3.12 -8.39
C GLU A 16 -14.52 -3.21 -8.66
N VAL A 17 -13.73 -2.53 -7.82
CA VAL A 17 -12.27 -2.52 -7.91
C VAL A 17 -11.69 -3.36 -6.78
N ILE A 18 -10.97 -4.40 -7.15
CA ILE A 18 -10.35 -5.35 -6.24
C ILE A 18 -8.85 -5.15 -6.31
N ILE A 19 -8.23 -4.80 -5.20
CA ILE A 19 -6.77 -4.69 -5.09
C ILE A 19 -6.20 -6.09 -4.81
N ASP A 20 -5.55 -6.71 -5.80
CA ASP A 20 -4.96 -8.04 -5.65
C ASP A 20 -3.65 -7.98 -4.84
N LYS A 21 -2.79 -6.99 -5.14
CA LYS A 21 -1.52 -6.79 -4.45
C LYS A 21 -1.13 -5.33 -4.39
N PHE A 22 -0.60 -4.91 -3.26
CA PHE A 22 0.06 -3.62 -3.09
C PHE A 22 1.47 -3.85 -2.57
N ILE A 23 2.43 -3.23 -3.24
CA ILE A 23 3.85 -3.37 -2.95
C ILE A 23 4.41 -1.98 -2.75
N SER A 24 5.12 -1.78 -1.63
CA SER A 24 5.79 -0.52 -1.35
C SER A 24 7.25 -0.79 -1.03
N SER A 25 8.15 -0.06 -1.69
CA SER A 25 9.59 -0.09 -1.47
C SER A 25 10.02 1.28 -0.99
N PHE A 26 10.67 1.33 0.16
CA PHE A 26 11.13 2.56 0.77
C PHE A 26 12.64 2.46 1.03
N ASP A 27 13.39 3.39 0.45
CA ASP A 27 14.77 3.67 0.84
C ASP A 27 14.76 4.55 2.09
N VAL A 28 15.10 3.92 3.20
CA VAL A 28 15.05 4.46 4.57
C VAL A 28 16.42 4.88 5.10
N GLY A 29 17.47 4.82 4.27
CA GLY A 29 18.84 5.16 4.68
C GLY A 29 19.33 4.33 5.87
N LYS A 30 20.05 4.96 6.82
CA LYS A 30 20.54 4.26 8.02
C LYS A 30 19.43 4.08 9.04
N VAL A 31 18.93 2.86 9.16
CA VAL A 31 17.85 2.50 10.08
C VAL A 31 18.33 2.52 11.54
N ILE A 32 17.67 3.30 12.38
CA ILE A 32 17.92 3.37 13.83
C ILE A 32 17.19 2.23 14.57
N SER A 33 15.96 1.90 14.17
CA SER A 33 15.16 0.82 14.74
C SER A 33 14.37 0.09 13.63
N PRO A 34 14.73 -1.16 13.29
CA PRO A 34 14.07 -1.93 12.23
C PRO A 34 12.61 -2.29 12.54
N GLN A 35 12.24 -2.45 13.80
CA GLN A 35 10.85 -2.72 14.19
C GLN A 35 9.96 -1.49 13.99
N MET A 36 10.46 -0.31 14.37
CA MET A 36 9.70 0.93 14.28
C MET A 36 9.46 1.35 12.82
N ILE A 37 10.47 1.19 11.96
CA ILE A 37 10.33 1.51 10.53
C ILE A 37 9.33 0.57 9.83
N ARG A 38 9.28 -0.71 10.21
CA ARG A 38 8.27 -1.65 9.69
C ARG A 38 6.86 -1.24 10.10
N GLY A 39 6.63 -0.91 11.37
CA GLY A 39 5.32 -0.45 11.82
C GLY A 39 4.85 0.83 11.13
N GLN A 40 5.77 1.75 10.80
CA GLN A 40 5.45 2.95 10.02
C GLN A 40 5.12 2.63 8.55
N ILE A 41 5.85 1.70 7.94
CA ILE A 41 5.62 1.25 6.55
C ILE A 41 4.31 0.48 6.43
N GLU A 42 4.06 -0.46 7.35
CA GLU A 42 2.84 -1.27 7.41
C GLU A 42 1.63 -0.38 7.70
N GLY A 43 1.70 0.50 8.71
CA GLY A 43 0.62 1.43 9.00
C GLY A 43 0.30 2.37 7.84
N GLY A 44 1.33 2.89 7.15
CA GLY A 44 1.14 3.72 5.96
C GLY A 44 0.54 2.94 4.77
N ALA A 45 0.98 1.71 4.55
CA ALA A 45 0.46 0.85 3.48
C ALA A 45 -0.98 0.40 3.74
N ASP A 46 -1.33 0.07 4.98
CA ASP A 46 -2.70 -0.26 5.40
C ASP A 46 -3.63 0.94 5.29
N LEU A 47 -3.17 2.14 5.67
CA LEU A 47 -3.92 3.39 5.49
C LEU A 47 -4.24 3.65 4.01
N ILE A 48 -3.27 3.42 3.11
CA ILE A 48 -3.47 3.58 1.66
C ILE A 48 -4.44 2.51 1.11
N TYR A 49 -4.33 1.26 1.58
CA TYR A 49 -5.26 0.19 1.22
C TYR A 49 -6.69 0.54 1.63
N ALA A 50 -6.88 1.00 2.87
CA ALA A 50 -8.18 1.37 3.39
C ALA A 50 -8.79 2.54 2.60
N GLU A 51 -8.05 3.63 2.39
CA GLU A 51 -8.58 4.80 1.68
C GLU A 51 -9.03 4.46 0.24
N LYS A 52 -8.28 3.61 -0.47
CA LYS A 52 -8.61 3.22 -1.85
C LYS A 52 -9.78 2.25 -1.97
N VAL A 53 -10.02 1.42 -0.96
CA VAL A 53 -11.21 0.53 -0.94
C VAL A 53 -12.48 1.32 -0.62
N TRP A 54 -12.36 2.39 0.17
CA TRP A 54 -13.51 3.21 0.58
C TRP A 54 -13.84 4.37 -0.38
N SER A 55 -12.93 4.77 -1.27
CA SER A 55 -13.10 5.95 -2.13
C SER A 55 -13.55 5.62 -3.57
N ILE A 56 -14.19 4.48 -3.80
CA ILE A 56 -14.72 4.07 -5.13
C ILE A 56 -16.24 3.89 -5.05
#